data_AF-A0A496PFK2-F1
#
_entry.id   AF-A0A496PFK2-F1
#
_cell.length_a   1.000
_cell.length_b   1.000
_cell.length_c   1.000
_cell.angle_alpha   90.00
_cell.angle_beta   90.00
_cell.angle_gamma   90.00
#
_symmetry.space_group_name_H-M   'P 1'
#
loop_
_entity.id
_entity.type
_entity.pdbx_description
1 polymer ?
#
loop_
_entity_poly.entity_id
_entity_poly.type
_entity_poly.pdbx_seq_one_letter_code
_entity_poly.pdbx_strand_id
1 'polypeptide(L)'
;MRQYTFKTRLVAALLSGVVLCGTPAYIMAEDEDLTNQLDSIQQQVNQQNAAKADAETVIGSVSEQLRQIEEQLRQATAELGTIKEQRVAVENDITLNERQLAEAQKRLEGRESVFYKRVRDIYINGRLSYLDVVIGSKDFSDFANRLEVLKRIIDSDITLINEIKKERADIEAHKQKLEADRAKLVELEKAALAKQAEIEQKKAERNVVLQKAQNDRATAMQAIEELNASSAQVSAMLKERQAARAAAAAAAAAAAAQSSGGQGASDNWVQGTGQLGWPVSGEITSPYGYRVHPIWGTT
;
A
#
# COMPACT_ATOMS: atom_id res chain seq x y z
N MET A 1 16.20 -3.41 -27.35
CA MET A 1 17.29 -2.42 -27.26
C MET A 1 16.79 -1.22 -26.49
N ARG A 2 17.17 -1.07 -25.22
CA ARG A 2 16.93 0.15 -24.43
C ARG A 2 18.10 0.27 -23.46
N GLN A 3 18.93 1.28 -23.70
CA GLN A 3 20.15 1.57 -22.97
C GLN A 3 19.76 2.09 -21.57
N TYR A 4 20.30 1.48 -20.52
CA TYR A 4 20.33 2.09 -19.19
C TYR A 4 21.78 2.20 -18.74
N THR A 5 22.16 3.46 -18.49
CA THR A 5 23.47 3.97 -18.15
C THR A 5 23.92 3.47 -16.77
N PHE A 6 24.98 2.67 -16.73
CA PHE A 6 25.77 2.43 -15.53
C PHE A 6 26.75 3.61 -15.34
N LYS A 7 26.38 4.55 -14.47
CA LYS A 7 27.31 5.51 -13.87
C LYS A 7 27.09 5.46 -12.37
N THR A 8 28.01 4.82 -11.64
CA THR A 8 28.43 5.15 -10.26
C THR A 8 29.29 4.01 -9.69
N ARG A 9 30.58 4.03 -9.99
CA ARG A 9 31.64 3.39 -9.20
C ARG A 9 32.91 4.21 -9.36
N LEU A 10 33.01 5.32 -8.64
CA LEU A 10 34.27 6.07 -8.50
C LEU A 10 34.16 7.14 -7.41
N VAL A 11 34.13 6.73 -6.14
CA VAL A 11 34.43 7.62 -5.00
C VAL A 11 35.17 6.81 -3.94
N ALA A 12 36.39 6.39 -4.23
CA ALA A 12 37.29 5.76 -3.26
C ALA A 12 38.74 5.81 -3.77
N ALA A 13 39.27 7.00 -4.04
CA ALA A 13 40.71 7.21 -4.23
C ALA A 13 41.00 8.72 -4.35
N LEU A 14 41.11 9.41 -3.22
CA LEU A 14 41.86 10.67 -3.11
C LEU A 14 41.87 11.09 -1.64
N LEU A 15 42.91 10.70 -0.89
CA LEU A 15 43.49 11.45 0.25
C LEU A 15 44.58 10.60 0.93
N SER A 16 45.69 10.43 0.23
CA SER A 16 46.98 10.12 0.84
C SER A 16 47.98 11.08 0.22
N GLY A 17 48.39 12.11 0.96
CA GLY A 17 49.34 13.08 0.42
C GLY A 17 49.62 14.25 1.34
N VAL A 18 50.74 14.15 2.05
CA VAL A 18 51.63 15.24 2.49
C VAL A 18 51.19 16.04 3.72
N VAL A 19 51.81 15.72 4.86
CA VAL A 19 52.10 16.68 5.93
C VAL A 19 53.61 16.69 6.11
N LEU A 20 54.25 17.76 5.60
CA LEU A 20 55.67 18.07 5.78
C LEU A 20 55.77 19.42 6.53
N CYS A 21 56.66 19.48 7.52
CA CYS A 21 56.94 20.59 8.43
C CYS A 21 57.06 22.00 7.80
N GLY A 22 56.69 23.03 8.58
CA GLY A 22 57.13 24.43 8.41
C GLY A 22 56.72 25.34 9.59
N THR A 23 57.70 26.04 10.18
CA THR A 23 57.68 26.93 11.37
C THR A 23 56.89 28.26 11.23
N PRO A 24 56.59 28.99 12.33
CA PRO A 24 55.64 30.11 12.33
C PRO A 24 56.28 31.49 12.07
N ALA A 25 55.64 32.33 11.24
CA ALA A 25 55.95 33.76 11.13
C ALA A 25 54.72 34.59 10.65
N TYR A 26 54.25 35.47 11.55
CA TYR A 26 53.56 36.77 11.39
C TYR A 26 52.35 36.98 10.43
N ILE A 27 51.15 36.98 11.03
CA ILE A 27 50.06 38.00 11.08
C ILE A 27 49.77 38.88 9.84
N MET A 28 48.47 38.88 9.47
CA MET A 28 47.72 39.75 8.53
C MET A 28 47.53 39.21 7.09
N ALA A 29 47.15 37.94 6.96
CA ALA A 29 46.52 37.43 5.72
C ALA A 29 45.51 36.27 5.94
N GLU A 30 45.33 35.78 7.17
CA GLU A 30 44.65 34.49 7.43
C GLU A 30 43.11 34.54 7.53
N ASP A 31 42.48 35.71 7.54
CA ASP A 31 41.03 35.81 7.80
C ASP A 31 40.18 35.35 6.59
N GLU A 32 40.68 35.58 5.37
CA GLU A 32 40.00 35.17 4.12
C GLU A 32 40.12 33.65 3.90
N ASP A 33 41.29 33.07 4.17
CA ASP A 33 41.51 31.63 4.15
C ASP A 33 40.69 30.89 5.21
N LEU A 34 40.59 31.46 6.43
CA LEU A 34 39.79 30.88 7.51
C LEU A 34 38.29 30.90 7.19
N THR A 35 37.81 31.94 6.52
CA THR A 35 36.40 32.09 6.11
C THR A 35 36.05 31.11 4.98
N ASN A 36 36.89 31.02 3.93
CA ASN A 36 36.71 30.06 2.84
C ASN A 36 36.71 28.60 3.33
N GLN A 37 37.56 28.29 4.30
CA GLN A 37 37.58 26.97 4.92
C GLN A 37 36.30 26.69 5.72
N LEU A 38 35.79 27.67 6.48
CA LEU A 38 34.52 27.56 7.22
C LEU A 38 33.34 27.26 6.30
N ASP A 39 33.25 27.96 5.16
CA ASP A 39 32.21 27.74 4.16
C ASP A 39 32.31 26.36 3.52
N SER A 40 33.53 25.90 3.19
CA SER A 40 33.73 24.55 2.64
C SER A 40 33.30 23.44 3.62
N ILE A 41 33.60 23.60 4.91
CA ILE A 41 33.21 22.66 5.98
C ILE A 41 31.68 22.68 6.15
N GLN A 42 31.06 23.86 6.12
CA GLN A 42 29.60 23.98 6.20
C GLN A 42 28.90 23.33 4.99
N GLN A 43 29.47 23.48 3.80
CA GLN A 43 28.97 22.83 2.59
C GLN A 43 29.09 21.30 2.67
N GLN A 44 30.19 20.79 3.23
CA GLN A 44 30.35 19.35 3.49
C GLN A 44 29.29 18.81 4.45
N VAL A 45 29.00 19.52 5.55
CA VAL A 45 27.93 19.13 6.50
C VAL A 45 26.57 19.05 5.80
N ASN A 46 26.23 20.05 4.98
CA ASN A 46 24.97 20.07 4.25
C ASN A 46 24.87 18.92 3.23
N GLN A 47 25.96 18.61 2.52
CA GLN A 47 26.02 17.48 1.60
C GLN A 47 25.85 16.13 2.31
N GLN A 48 26.48 15.96 3.48
CA GLN A 48 26.33 14.74 4.28
C GLN A 48 24.90 14.55 4.81
N ASN A 49 24.26 15.63 5.26
CA ASN A 49 22.86 15.59 5.70
C ASN A 49 21.89 15.25 4.55
N ALA A 50 22.13 15.78 3.35
CA ALA A 50 21.36 15.42 2.16
C ALA A 50 21.50 13.93 1.82
N ALA A 51 22.74 13.42 1.79
CA ALA A 51 23.01 12.00 1.53
C ALA A 51 22.37 11.07 2.57
N LYS A 52 22.32 11.48 3.84
CA LYS A 52 21.61 10.77 4.91
C LYS A 52 20.10 10.74 4.67
N ALA A 53 19.49 11.86 4.31
CA ALA A 53 18.07 11.94 4.01
C ALA A 53 17.67 11.09 2.80
N ASP A 54 18.53 11.04 1.76
CA ASP A 54 18.34 10.17 0.61
C ASP A 54 18.37 8.69 1.03
N ALA A 55 19.33 8.30 1.87
CA ALA A 55 19.44 6.94 2.39
C ALA A 55 18.20 6.53 3.23
N GLU A 56 17.70 7.42 4.09
CA GLU A 56 16.46 7.19 4.86
C GLU A 56 15.23 7.07 3.94
N THR A 57 15.17 7.87 2.88
CA THR A 57 14.11 7.80 1.86
C THR A 57 14.10 6.46 1.13
N VAL A 58 15.28 5.92 0.79
CA VAL A 58 15.41 4.57 0.19
C VAL A 58 14.83 3.52 1.14
N ILE A 59 15.19 3.54 2.42
CA ILE A 59 14.66 2.60 3.43
C ILE A 59 13.13 2.70 3.53
N GLY A 60 12.57 3.91 3.56
CA GLY A 60 11.13 4.14 3.60
C GLY A 60 10.40 3.60 2.37
N SER A 61 10.90 3.92 1.17
CA SER A 61 10.29 3.51 -0.10
C SER A 61 10.22 1.98 -0.25
N VAL A 62 11.28 1.29 0.14
CA VAL A 62 11.38 -0.17 0.09
C VAL A 62 10.42 -0.82 1.09
N SER A 63 10.30 -0.25 2.29
CA SER A 63 9.36 -0.73 3.30
C SER A 63 7.91 -0.61 2.84
N GLU A 64 7.58 0.49 2.14
CA GLU A 64 6.25 0.67 1.55
C GLU A 64 5.97 -0.31 0.40
N GLN A 65 6.96 -0.58 -0.46
CA GLN A 65 6.84 -1.59 -1.51
C GLN A 65 6.54 -2.99 -0.93
N LEU A 66 7.26 -3.39 0.13
CA LEU A 66 6.98 -4.66 0.82
C LEU A 66 5.57 -4.69 1.41
N ARG A 67 5.13 -3.60 2.05
CA ARG A 67 3.78 -3.48 2.62
C ARG A 67 2.71 -3.65 1.55
N GLN A 68 2.88 -3.03 0.39
CA GLN A 68 1.93 -3.14 -0.74
C GLN A 68 1.85 -4.57 -1.27
N ILE A 69 2.99 -5.25 -1.44
CA ILE A 69 3.01 -6.65 -1.89
C ILE A 69 2.34 -7.57 -0.86
N GLU A 70 2.60 -7.36 0.43
CA GLU A 70 1.97 -8.13 1.51
C GLU A 70 0.45 -7.93 1.57
N GLU A 71 -0.04 -6.70 1.35
CA GLU A 71 -1.46 -6.40 1.26
C GLU A 71 -2.11 -7.12 0.07
N GLN A 72 -1.49 -7.04 -1.11
CA GLN A 72 -1.97 -7.74 -2.30
C GLN A 72 -1.98 -9.26 -2.12
N LEU A 73 -0.98 -9.81 -1.43
CA LEU A 73 -0.90 -11.24 -1.11
C LEU A 73 -2.03 -11.65 -0.17
N ARG A 74 -2.32 -10.83 0.86
CA ARG A 74 -3.45 -11.05 1.77
C ARG A 74 -4.78 -11.05 1.02
N GLN A 75 -5.00 -10.06 0.14
CA GLN A 75 -6.20 -9.97 -0.68
C GLN A 75 -6.36 -11.17 -1.60
N ALA A 76 -5.32 -11.54 -2.35
CA ALA A 76 -5.36 -12.71 -3.23
C ALA A 76 -5.61 -14.03 -2.46
N THR A 77 -5.05 -14.16 -1.26
CA THR A 77 -5.26 -15.32 -0.38
C THR A 77 -6.70 -15.38 0.13
N ALA A 78 -7.28 -14.24 0.52
CA ALA A 78 -8.67 -14.15 0.94
C ALA A 78 -9.63 -14.50 -0.20
N GLU A 79 -9.39 -13.96 -1.41
CA GLU A 79 -10.17 -14.29 -2.61
C GLU A 79 -10.09 -15.79 -2.94
N LEU A 80 -8.90 -16.41 -2.85
CA LEU A 80 -8.75 -17.86 -3.02
C LEU A 80 -9.54 -18.64 -1.96
N GLY A 81 -9.59 -18.14 -0.72
CA GLY A 81 -10.44 -18.68 0.35
C GLY A 81 -11.91 -18.69 -0.04
N THR A 82 -12.43 -17.54 -0.47
CA THR A 82 -13.83 -17.39 -0.93
C THR A 82 -14.14 -18.31 -2.12
N ILE A 83 -13.24 -18.43 -3.09
CA ILE A 83 -13.43 -19.34 -4.24
C ILE A 83 -13.52 -20.80 -3.77
N LYS A 84 -12.70 -21.22 -2.80
CA LYS A 84 -12.76 -22.57 -2.23
C LYS A 84 -14.08 -22.82 -1.49
N GLU A 85 -14.55 -21.87 -0.71
CA GLU A 85 -15.85 -21.97 -0.03
C GLU A 85 -17.00 -22.08 -1.02
N GLN A 86 -17.01 -21.25 -2.06
CA GLN A 86 -17.98 -21.34 -3.15
C GLN A 86 -17.94 -22.68 -3.86
N ARG A 87 -16.74 -23.24 -4.07
CA ARG A 87 -16.58 -24.56 -4.69
C ARG A 87 -17.20 -25.66 -3.84
N VAL A 88 -16.92 -25.68 -2.53
CA VAL A 88 -17.52 -26.64 -1.59
C VAL A 88 -19.04 -26.53 -1.56
N ALA A 89 -19.59 -25.30 -1.58
CA ALA A 89 -21.03 -25.11 -1.65
C ALA A 89 -21.64 -25.71 -2.93
N VAL A 90 -21.00 -25.47 -4.08
CA VAL A 90 -21.45 -26.03 -5.37
C VAL A 90 -21.34 -27.57 -5.40
N GLU A 91 -20.27 -28.15 -4.83
CA GLU A 91 -20.11 -29.61 -4.70
C GLU A 91 -21.23 -30.24 -3.85
N ASN A 92 -21.63 -29.57 -2.76
CA ASN A 92 -22.76 -30.00 -1.94
C ASN A 92 -24.09 -29.90 -2.69
N ASP A 93 -24.31 -28.82 -3.43
CA ASP A 93 -25.50 -28.64 -4.27
C ASP A 93 -25.59 -29.72 -5.35
N ILE A 94 -24.48 -30.05 -6.01
CA ILE A 94 -24.37 -31.14 -6.98
C ILE A 94 -24.78 -32.47 -6.32
N THR A 95 -24.21 -32.79 -5.16
CA THR A 95 -24.49 -34.04 -4.44
C THR A 95 -25.96 -34.15 -4.05
N LEU A 96 -26.55 -33.06 -3.56
CA LEU A 96 -27.96 -32.99 -3.21
C LEU A 96 -28.85 -33.18 -4.45
N ASN A 97 -28.54 -32.47 -5.54
CA ASN A 97 -29.28 -32.54 -6.79
C ASN A 97 -29.22 -33.95 -7.40
N GLU A 98 -28.05 -34.61 -7.41
CA GLU A 98 -27.91 -35.99 -7.89
C GLU A 98 -28.79 -36.97 -7.11
N ARG A 99 -28.86 -36.82 -5.78
CA ARG A 99 -29.76 -37.63 -4.95
C ARG A 99 -31.24 -37.37 -5.30
N GLN A 100 -31.63 -36.10 -5.39
CA GLN A 100 -33.02 -35.73 -5.73
C GLN A 100 -33.41 -36.23 -7.12
N LEU A 101 -32.49 -36.15 -8.09
CA LEU A 101 -32.67 -36.65 -9.44
C LEU A 101 -32.88 -38.17 -9.45
N ALA A 102 -32.07 -38.93 -8.71
CA ALA A 102 -32.22 -40.39 -8.62
C ALA A 102 -33.55 -40.79 -7.96
N GLU A 103 -33.96 -40.09 -6.90
CA GLU A 103 -35.26 -40.30 -6.25
C GLU A 103 -36.42 -39.98 -7.21
N ALA A 104 -36.35 -38.88 -7.97
CA ALA A 104 -37.35 -38.51 -8.96
C ALA A 104 -37.44 -39.51 -10.12
N GLN A 105 -36.30 -39.99 -10.62
CA GLN A 105 -36.25 -41.03 -11.66
C GLN A 105 -36.93 -42.31 -11.19
N LYS A 106 -36.65 -42.76 -9.96
CA LYS A 106 -37.29 -43.95 -9.39
C LYS A 106 -38.81 -43.78 -9.23
N ARG A 107 -39.27 -42.60 -8.81
CA ARG A 107 -40.71 -42.29 -8.72
C ARG A 107 -41.35 -42.28 -10.11
N LEU A 108 -40.70 -41.68 -11.10
CA LEU A 108 -41.16 -41.67 -12.48
C LEU A 108 -41.32 -43.10 -13.02
N GLU A 109 -40.31 -43.96 -12.86
CA GLU A 109 -40.35 -45.36 -13.30
C GLU A 109 -41.53 -46.13 -12.68
N GLY A 110 -41.77 -45.92 -11.38
CA GLY A 110 -42.91 -46.52 -10.69
C GLY A 110 -44.25 -46.06 -11.26
N ARG A 111 -44.42 -44.76 -11.47
CA ARG A 111 -45.63 -44.15 -12.05
C ARG A 111 -45.84 -44.60 -13.50
N GLU A 112 -44.78 -44.65 -14.30
CA GLU A 112 -44.82 -45.12 -15.68
C GLU A 112 -45.24 -46.59 -15.76
N SER A 113 -44.73 -47.46 -14.87
CA SER A 113 -45.15 -48.87 -14.81
C SER A 113 -46.65 -49.03 -14.57
N VAL A 114 -47.22 -48.23 -13.65
CA VAL A 114 -48.67 -48.20 -13.39
C VAL A 114 -49.41 -47.69 -14.61
N PHE A 115 -48.94 -46.60 -15.22
CA PHE A 115 -49.54 -46.02 -16.42
C PHE A 115 -49.53 -47.00 -17.60
N TYR A 116 -48.43 -47.71 -17.85
CA TYR A 116 -48.34 -48.71 -18.93
C TYR A 116 -49.31 -49.86 -18.74
N LYS A 117 -49.45 -50.38 -17.51
CA LYS A 117 -50.47 -51.41 -17.20
C LYS A 117 -51.87 -50.88 -17.49
N ARG A 118 -52.17 -49.66 -17.05
CA ARG A 118 -53.47 -49.01 -17.26
C ARG A 118 -53.81 -48.82 -18.73
N VAL A 119 -52.87 -48.30 -19.53
CA VAL A 119 -53.06 -48.10 -20.98
C VAL A 119 -53.27 -49.44 -21.69
N ARG A 120 -52.51 -50.48 -21.31
CA ARG A 120 -52.68 -51.83 -21.84
C ARG A 120 -54.07 -52.39 -21.53
N ASP A 121 -54.54 -52.23 -20.29
CA ASP A 121 -55.86 -52.73 -19.89
C ASP A 121 -56.99 -52.00 -20.63
N ILE A 122 -56.84 -50.69 -20.89
CA ILE A 122 -57.76 -49.91 -21.73
C ILE A 122 -57.74 -50.42 -23.18
N TYR A 123 -56.57 -50.76 -23.70
CA TYR A 123 -56.41 -51.29 -25.06
C TYR A 123 -57.04 -52.68 -25.23
N ILE A 124 -56.80 -53.59 -24.27
CA ILE A 124 -57.31 -54.97 -24.32
C ILE A 124 -58.83 -55.01 -24.12
N ASN A 125 -59.35 -54.27 -23.14
CA ASN A 125 -60.78 -54.33 -22.79
C ASN A 125 -61.65 -53.36 -23.61
N GLY A 126 -61.05 -52.36 -24.27
CA GLY A 126 -61.70 -51.47 -25.23
C GLY A 126 -62.74 -50.50 -24.63
N ARG A 127 -63.18 -49.53 -25.44
CA ARG A 127 -64.25 -48.56 -25.06
C ARG A 127 -65.64 -49.20 -24.95
N LEU A 128 -65.88 -50.30 -25.66
CA LEU A 128 -67.15 -51.04 -25.64
C LEU A 128 -67.44 -51.64 -24.27
N SER A 129 -66.42 -52.14 -23.55
CA SER A 129 -66.60 -52.70 -22.21
C SER A 129 -67.12 -51.67 -21.19
N TYR A 130 -66.73 -50.39 -21.31
CA TYR A 130 -67.24 -49.33 -20.44
C TYR A 130 -68.71 -48.99 -20.74
N LEU A 131 -69.12 -49.01 -22.01
CA LEU A 131 -70.53 -48.85 -22.40
C LEU A 131 -71.37 -50.05 -21.93
N ASP A 132 -70.84 -51.26 -22.06
CA ASP A 132 -71.50 -52.49 -21.57
C ASP A 132 -71.68 -52.49 -20.05
N VAL A 133 -70.70 -52.00 -19.29
CA VAL A 133 -70.80 -51.88 -17.81
C VAL A 133 -71.88 -50.89 -17.40
N VAL A 134 -72.08 -49.83 -18.17
CA VAL A 134 -73.07 -48.78 -17.88
C VAL A 134 -74.47 -49.22 -18.35
N ILE A 135 -74.60 -49.82 -19.53
CA ILE A 135 -75.86 -50.30 -20.12
C ILE A 135 -76.35 -51.59 -19.45
N GLY A 136 -75.45 -52.46 -18.97
CA GLY A 136 -75.75 -53.70 -18.24
C GLY A 136 -75.99 -53.52 -16.74
N SER A 137 -76.44 -52.33 -16.30
CA SER A 137 -76.81 -52.06 -14.91
C SER A 137 -78.22 -52.60 -14.61
N LYS A 138 -78.44 -53.11 -13.39
CA LYS A 138 -79.72 -53.76 -13.03
C LYS A 138 -80.85 -52.75 -12.80
N ASP A 139 -80.50 -51.60 -12.23
CA ASP A 139 -81.41 -50.53 -11.83
C ASP A 139 -80.68 -49.17 -11.81
N PHE A 140 -81.43 -48.06 -11.72
CA PHE A 140 -80.89 -46.70 -11.80
C PHE A 140 -79.83 -46.39 -10.73
N SER A 141 -79.95 -46.96 -9.54
CA SER A 141 -78.96 -46.79 -8.47
C SER A 141 -77.62 -47.49 -8.79
N ASP A 142 -77.65 -48.69 -9.39
CA ASP A 142 -76.45 -49.40 -9.85
C ASP A 142 -75.77 -48.63 -11.00
N PHE A 143 -76.57 -48.09 -11.94
CA PHE A 143 -76.07 -47.21 -12.99
C PHE A 143 -75.31 -45.99 -12.43
N ALA A 144 -75.91 -45.26 -11.48
CA ALA A 144 -75.31 -44.07 -10.90
C ALA A 144 -73.99 -44.36 -10.17
N ASN A 145 -73.95 -45.45 -9.38
CA ASN A 145 -72.74 -45.87 -8.68
C ASN A 145 -71.61 -46.26 -9.65
N ARG A 146 -71.92 -47.00 -10.73
CA ARG A 146 -70.92 -47.36 -11.75
C ARG A 146 -70.39 -46.13 -12.47
N LEU A 147 -71.26 -45.17 -12.80
CA LEU A 147 -70.86 -43.91 -13.43
C LEU A 147 -69.93 -43.09 -12.52
N GLU A 148 -70.21 -43.02 -11.22
CA GLU A 148 -69.34 -42.33 -10.25
C GLU A 148 -67.96 -43.00 -10.15
N VAL A 149 -67.91 -44.32 -10.08
CA VAL A 149 -66.65 -45.09 -10.06
C VAL A 149 -65.85 -44.84 -11.34
N LEU A 150 -66.50 -44.86 -12.51
CA LEU A 150 -65.84 -44.58 -13.79
C LEU A 150 -65.26 -43.17 -13.84
N LYS A 151 -66.03 -42.17 -13.39
CA LYS A 151 -65.55 -40.80 -13.29
C LYS A 151 -64.31 -40.71 -12.41
N ARG A 152 -64.33 -41.33 -11.23
CA ARG A 152 -63.20 -41.33 -10.29
C ARG A 152 -61.96 -42.02 -10.87
N ILE A 153 -62.12 -43.09 -11.64
CA ILE A 153 -61.03 -43.76 -12.33
C ILE A 153 -60.41 -42.84 -13.39
N ILE A 154 -61.25 -42.18 -14.22
CA ILE A 154 -60.78 -41.23 -15.23
C ILE A 154 -60.02 -40.07 -14.58
N ASP A 155 -60.54 -39.51 -13.48
CA ASP A 155 -59.89 -38.44 -12.73
C ASP A 155 -58.52 -38.89 -12.18
N SER A 156 -58.43 -40.14 -11.70
CA SER A 156 -57.16 -40.74 -11.26
C SER A 156 -56.17 -40.92 -12.42
N ASP A 157 -56.64 -41.35 -13.59
CA ASP A 157 -55.80 -41.53 -14.79
C ASP A 157 -55.26 -40.17 -15.29
N ILE A 158 -56.11 -39.13 -15.31
CA ILE A 158 -55.71 -37.76 -15.66
C ILE A 158 -54.68 -37.24 -14.65
N THR A 159 -54.90 -37.47 -13.36
CA THR A 159 -53.97 -37.07 -12.30
C THR A 159 -52.62 -37.76 -12.49
N LEU A 160 -52.60 -39.07 -12.74
CA LEU A 160 -51.36 -39.83 -12.99
C LEU A 160 -50.59 -39.28 -14.20
N ILE A 161 -51.27 -38.96 -15.30
CA ILE A 161 -50.63 -38.35 -16.49
C ILE A 161 -50.01 -36.99 -16.15
N ASN A 162 -50.74 -36.15 -15.41
CA ASN A 162 -50.24 -34.82 -15.03
C ASN A 162 -49.04 -34.93 -14.09
N GLU A 163 -49.05 -35.86 -13.15
CA GLU A 163 -47.93 -36.12 -12.27
C GLU A 163 -46.70 -36.63 -13.03
N ILE A 164 -46.88 -37.56 -13.98
CA ILE A 164 -45.78 -38.04 -14.86
C ILE A 164 -45.19 -36.87 -15.66
N LYS A 165 -46.04 -36.02 -16.26
CA LYS A 165 -45.57 -34.84 -17.01
C LYS A 165 -44.77 -33.89 -16.13
N LYS A 166 -45.27 -33.62 -14.92
CA LYS A 166 -44.58 -32.78 -13.93
C LYS A 166 -43.24 -33.39 -13.54
N GLU A 167 -43.21 -34.67 -13.19
CA GLU A 167 -41.99 -35.35 -12.74
C GLU A 167 -40.94 -35.43 -13.85
N ARG A 168 -41.34 -35.60 -15.12
CA ARG A 168 -40.43 -35.46 -16.27
C ARG A 168 -39.86 -34.05 -16.40
N ALA A 169 -40.67 -33.02 -16.22
CA ALA A 169 -40.22 -31.64 -16.27
C ALA A 169 -39.26 -31.30 -15.11
N ASP A 170 -39.56 -31.79 -13.91
CA ASP A 170 -38.70 -31.63 -12.72
C ASP A 170 -37.35 -32.33 -12.93
N ILE A 171 -37.33 -33.56 -13.47
CA ILE A 171 -36.10 -34.30 -13.82
C ILE A 171 -35.25 -33.51 -14.82
N GLU A 172 -35.88 -32.93 -15.84
CA GLU A 172 -35.18 -32.14 -16.85
C GLU A 172 -34.58 -30.86 -16.24
N ALA A 173 -35.33 -30.17 -15.36
CA ALA A 173 -34.81 -29.02 -14.63
C ALA A 173 -33.63 -29.39 -13.72
N HIS A 174 -33.71 -30.53 -13.02
CA HIS A 174 -32.62 -31.05 -12.19
C HIS A 174 -31.36 -31.34 -13.01
N LYS A 175 -31.50 -31.96 -14.19
CA LYS A 175 -30.38 -32.21 -15.11
C LYS A 175 -29.74 -30.92 -15.61
N GLN A 176 -30.54 -29.96 -16.04
CA GLN A 176 -30.04 -28.66 -16.51
C GLN A 176 -29.30 -27.92 -15.40
N LYS A 177 -29.85 -27.93 -14.18
CA LYS A 177 -29.16 -27.37 -13.01
C LYS A 177 -27.84 -28.10 -12.73
N LEU A 178 -27.80 -29.42 -12.83
CA LEU A 178 -26.58 -30.21 -12.62
C LEU A 178 -25.49 -29.86 -13.63
N GLU A 179 -25.86 -29.70 -14.91
CA GLU A 179 -24.93 -29.26 -15.96
C GLU A 179 -24.39 -27.86 -15.68
N ALA A 180 -25.26 -26.92 -15.29
CA ALA A 180 -24.86 -25.56 -14.92
C ALA A 180 -23.94 -25.54 -13.70
N ASP A 181 -24.25 -26.32 -12.66
CA ASP A 181 -23.44 -26.40 -11.44
C ASP A 181 -22.08 -27.04 -11.73
N ARG A 182 -22.01 -28.08 -12.58
CA ARG A 182 -20.74 -28.69 -13.04
C ARG A 182 -19.91 -27.71 -13.88
N ALA A 183 -20.52 -26.95 -14.77
CA ALA A 183 -19.82 -25.92 -15.52
C ALA A 183 -19.24 -24.83 -14.58
N LYS A 184 -20.04 -24.40 -13.59
CA LYS A 184 -19.60 -23.45 -12.57
C LYS A 184 -18.43 -24.00 -11.74
N LEU A 185 -18.45 -25.29 -11.39
CA LEU A 185 -17.37 -25.95 -10.67
C LEU A 185 -16.04 -25.86 -11.45
N VAL A 186 -16.06 -26.14 -12.75
CA VAL A 186 -14.88 -26.05 -13.63
C VAL A 186 -14.34 -24.61 -13.68
N GLU A 187 -15.23 -23.61 -13.77
CA GLU A 187 -14.81 -22.20 -13.77
C GLU A 187 -14.22 -21.77 -12.42
N LEU A 188 -14.78 -22.23 -11.30
CA LEU A 188 -14.22 -22.01 -9.97
C LEU A 188 -12.85 -22.68 -9.80
N GLU A 189 -12.65 -23.87 -10.36
CA GLU A 189 -11.35 -24.56 -10.34
C GLU A 189 -10.29 -23.79 -11.14
N LYS A 190 -10.63 -23.34 -12.36
CA LYS A 190 -9.75 -22.48 -13.15
C LYS A 190 -9.40 -21.18 -12.42
N ALA A 191 -10.40 -20.53 -11.83
CA ALA A 191 -10.20 -19.31 -11.05
C ALA A 191 -9.28 -19.54 -9.83
N ALA A 192 -9.46 -20.67 -9.14
CA ALA A 192 -8.60 -21.05 -8.02
C ALA A 192 -7.15 -21.29 -8.45
N LEU A 193 -6.93 -22.00 -9.56
CA LEU A 193 -5.59 -22.23 -10.11
C LEU A 193 -4.92 -20.93 -10.55
N ALA A 194 -5.65 -20.04 -11.21
CA ALA A 194 -5.16 -18.71 -11.60
C ALA A 194 -4.76 -17.89 -10.37
N LYS A 195 -5.60 -17.86 -9.32
CA LYS A 195 -5.29 -17.16 -8.07
C LYS A 195 -4.11 -17.77 -7.32
N GLN A 196 -3.97 -19.09 -7.35
CA GLN A 196 -2.83 -19.75 -6.73
C GLN A 196 -1.52 -19.42 -7.47
N ALA A 197 -1.54 -19.36 -8.81
CA ALA A 197 -0.40 -18.91 -9.59
C ALA A 197 -0.06 -17.44 -9.32
N GLU A 198 -1.06 -16.56 -9.20
CA GLU A 198 -0.88 -15.16 -8.82
C GLU A 198 -0.21 -15.02 -7.44
N ILE A 199 -0.65 -15.80 -6.45
CA ILE A 199 -0.06 -15.81 -5.10
C ILE A 199 1.41 -16.24 -5.15
N GLU A 200 1.74 -17.31 -5.88
CA GLU A 200 3.13 -17.77 -5.99
C GLU A 200 4.01 -16.76 -6.72
N GLN A 201 3.50 -16.09 -7.76
CA GLN A 201 4.19 -14.99 -8.41
C GLN A 201 4.47 -13.83 -7.45
N LYS A 202 3.46 -13.39 -6.69
CA LYS A 202 3.61 -12.31 -5.69
C LYS A 202 4.55 -12.70 -4.56
N LYS A 203 4.58 -13.97 -4.13
CA LYS A 203 5.57 -14.47 -3.15
C LYS A 203 6.99 -14.40 -3.71
N ALA A 204 7.19 -14.79 -4.96
CA ALA A 204 8.48 -14.69 -5.61
C ALA A 204 8.94 -13.22 -5.73
N GLU A 205 8.03 -12.33 -6.15
CA GLU A 205 8.27 -10.88 -6.19
C GLU A 205 8.62 -10.33 -4.81
N ARG A 206 7.84 -10.68 -3.77
CA ARG A 206 8.13 -10.31 -2.38
C ARG A 206 9.53 -10.72 -1.97
N ASN A 207 9.95 -11.95 -2.29
CA ASN A 207 11.27 -12.45 -1.89
C ASN A 207 12.40 -11.69 -2.59
N VAL A 208 12.24 -11.35 -3.87
CA VAL A 208 13.21 -10.53 -4.61
C VAL A 208 13.28 -9.12 -4.01
N VAL A 209 12.13 -8.49 -3.77
CA VAL A 209 12.07 -7.16 -3.15
C VAL A 209 12.63 -7.19 -1.73
N LEU A 210 12.39 -8.25 -0.96
CA LEU A 210 12.93 -8.42 0.40
C LEU A 210 14.45 -8.55 0.40
N GLN A 211 15.02 -9.35 -0.51
CA GLN A 211 16.48 -9.46 -0.62
C GLN A 211 17.11 -8.13 -1.02
N LYS A 212 16.52 -7.46 -2.01
CA LYS A 212 16.95 -6.12 -2.40
C LYS A 212 16.83 -5.14 -1.23
N ALA A 213 15.73 -5.20 -0.49
CA ALA A 213 15.47 -4.37 0.68
C ALA A 213 16.52 -4.54 1.78
N GLN A 214 16.89 -5.78 2.07
CA GLN A 214 17.91 -6.09 3.08
C GLN A 214 19.28 -5.55 2.67
N ASN A 215 19.66 -5.72 1.40
CA ASN A 215 20.92 -5.19 0.88
C ASN A 215 20.94 -3.65 0.84
N ASP A 216 19.88 -3.03 0.33
CA ASP A 216 19.76 -1.57 0.23
C ASP A 216 19.74 -0.96 1.63
N ARG A 217 19.00 -1.55 2.58
CA ARG A 217 18.98 -1.12 3.98
C ARG A 217 20.33 -1.30 4.66
N ALA A 218 21.00 -2.44 4.48
CA ALA A 218 22.32 -2.65 5.09
C ALA A 218 23.33 -1.63 4.57
N THR A 219 23.33 -1.40 3.25
CA THR A 219 24.20 -0.40 2.61
C THR A 219 23.87 1.02 3.08
N ALA A 220 22.58 1.37 3.13
CA ALA A 220 22.12 2.67 3.63
C ALA A 220 22.48 2.88 5.10
N MET A 221 22.30 1.86 5.96
CA MET A 221 22.68 1.94 7.38
C MET A 221 24.19 2.10 7.56
N GLN A 222 25.00 1.36 6.81
CA GLN A 222 26.46 1.55 6.82
C GLN A 222 26.86 2.96 6.38
N ALA A 223 26.25 3.46 5.30
CA ALA A 223 26.48 4.83 4.83
C ALA A 223 26.06 5.87 5.89
N ILE A 224 24.93 5.67 6.57
CA ILE A 224 24.48 6.56 7.65
C ILE A 224 25.46 6.52 8.83
N GLU A 225 25.97 5.36 9.22
CA GLU A 225 26.97 5.22 10.29
C GLU A 225 28.26 5.98 9.95
N GLU A 226 28.77 5.80 8.72
CA GLU A 226 29.97 6.48 8.22
C GLU A 226 29.76 8.00 8.07
N LEU A 227 28.58 8.41 7.58
CA LEU A 227 28.18 9.82 7.49
C LEU A 227 28.03 10.45 8.87
N ASN A 228 27.49 9.74 9.87
CA ASN A 228 27.40 10.26 11.23
C ASN A 228 28.79 10.41 11.86
N ALA A 229 29.69 9.44 11.67
CA ALA A 229 31.06 9.50 12.18
C ALA A 229 31.84 10.65 11.53
N SER A 230 31.75 10.79 10.21
CA SER A 230 32.41 11.89 9.49
C SER A 230 31.77 13.25 9.80
N SER A 231 30.45 13.34 9.93
CA SER A 231 29.77 14.59 10.34
C SER A 231 30.15 15.01 11.75
N ALA A 232 30.32 14.07 12.68
CA ALA A 232 30.84 14.35 14.02
C ALA A 232 32.26 14.94 13.98
N GLN A 233 33.12 14.42 13.11
CA GLN A 233 34.48 14.92 12.93
C GLN A 233 34.49 16.32 12.27
N VAL A 234 33.71 16.52 11.21
CA VAL A 234 33.60 17.80 10.50
C VAL A 234 32.99 18.87 11.40
N SER A 235 31.98 18.53 12.20
CA SER A 235 31.38 19.47 13.16
C SER A 235 32.30 19.80 14.35
N ALA A 236 33.15 18.87 14.79
CA ALA A 236 34.20 19.15 15.77
C ALA A 236 35.22 20.14 15.20
N MET A 237 35.67 19.93 13.95
CA MET A 237 36.57 20.85 13.25
C MET A 237 35.93 22.23 13.07
N LEU A 238 34.64 22.28 12.70
CA LEU A 238 33.88 23.53 12.59
C LEU A 238 33.90 24.32 13.91
N LYS A 239 33.65 23.65 15.05
CA LYS A 239 33.69 24.26 16.38
C LYS A 239 35.09 24.77 16.73
N GLU A 240 36.12 23.98 16.46
CA GLU A 240 37.52 24.36 16.72
C GLU A 240 37.91 25.60 15.89
N ARG A 241 37.58 25.63 14.61
CA ARG A 241 37.88 26.78 13.73
C ARG A 241 37.08 28.03 14.11
N GLN A 242 35.82 27.88 14.49
CA GLN A 242 35.01 28.99 15.01
C GLN A 242 35.59 29.55 16.32
N ALA A 243 36.05 28.68 17.23
CA ALA A 243 36.70 29.10 18.47
C ALA A 243 38.02 29.82 18.20
N ALA A 244 38.83 29.32 17.25
CA ALA A 244 40.07 29.97 16.82
C ALA A 244 39.81 31.37 16.22
N ARG A 245 38.78 31.51 15.37
CA ARG A 245 38.35 32.80 14.82
C ARG A 245 37.93 33.77 15.92
N ALA A 246 37.13 33.30 16.89
CA ALA A 246 36.69 34.13 18.01
C ALA A 246 37.87 34.57 18.90
N ALA A 247 38.82 33.69 19.16
CA ALA A 247 40.03 34.02 19.92
C ALA A 247 40.94 35.01 19.18
N ALA A 248 41.13 34.84 17.87
CA ALA A 248 41.88 35.77 17.03
C ALA A 248 41.23 37.16 16.99
N ALA A 249 39.90 37.23 16.83
CA ALA A 249 39.14 38.48 16.89
C ALA A 249 39.27 39.16 18.26
N ALA A 250 39.21 38.41 19.37
CA ALA A 250 39.40 38.94 20.72
C ALA A 250 40.83 39.46 20.94
N ALA A 251 41.85 38.76 20.44
CA ALA A 251 43.24 39.19 20.53
C ALA A 251 43.52 40.45 19.69
N ALA A 252 42.93 40.55 18.49
CA ALA A 252 43.00 41.74 17.66
C ALA A 252 42.32 42.94 18.33
N ALA A 253 41.15 42.74 18.94
CA ALA A 253 40.47 43.79 19.72
C ALA A 253 41.29 44.25 20.93
N ALA A 254 41.95 43.32 21.65
CA ALA A 254 42.83 43.64 22.77
C ALA A 254 44.10 44.40 22.32
N ALA A 255 44.71 44.00 21.20
CA ALA A 255 45.86 44.70 20.62
C ALA A 255 45.52 46.12 20.15
N ALA A 256 44.32 46.32 19.58
CA ALA A 256 43.80 47.65 19.23
C ALA A 256 43.50 48.52 20.47
N ALA A 257 43.13 47.91 21.60
CA ALA A 257 42.98 48.61 22.88
C ALA A 257 44.34 48.96 23.53
N GLN A 258 45.41 48.23 23.21
CA GLN A 258 46.76 48.44 23.76
C GLN A 258 47.61 49.41 22.93
N SER A 259 47.37 49.51 21.62
CA SER A 259 47.97 50.54 20.75
C SER A 259 47.40 51.95 20.98
N SER A 260 46.27 52.06 21.69
CA SER A 260 45.76 53.32 22.24
C SER A 260 46.26 53.61 23.68
N GLY A 261 47.08 52.73 24.26
CA GLY A 261 47.63 52.83 25.62
C GLY A 261 49.11 53.17 25.63
N GLY A 262 49.48 54.39 25.25
CA GLY A 262 50.86 54.82 25.10
C GLY A 262 51.14 56.30 25.35
N GLN A 263 50.46 56.96 26.30
CA GLN A 263 51.05 58.08 27.05
C GLN A 263 50.35 58.19 28.41
N GLY A 264 51.15 58.21 29.48
CA GLY A 264 50.70 58.02 30.86
C GLY A 264 49.79 59.09 31.45
N ALA A 265 49.09 58.64 32.49
CA ALA A 265 48.40 59.34 33.57
C ALA A 265 48.53 60.87 33.64
N SER A 266 47.39 61.54 33.42
CA SER A 266 46.79 62.45 34.39
C SER A 266 45.30 62.49 34.10
N ASP A 267 44.46 62.55 35.13
CA ASP A 267 43.02 62.77 35.00
C ASP A 267 42.78 63.97 34.10
N ASN A 268 42.45 63.73 32.84
CA ASN A 268 42.17 64.81 31.89
C ASN A 268 40.93 64.44 31.11
N TRP A 269 39.81 64.92 31.64
CA TRP A 269 38.62 65.20 30.86
C TRP A 269 39.07 65.87 29.56
N VAL A 270 38.81 65.26 28.40
CA VAL A 270 39.21 65.79 27.10
C VAL A 270 38.45 67.10 26.88
N GLN A 271 39.08 68.20 27.29
CA GLN A 271 38.61 69.54 27.04
C GLN A 271 38.97 69.88 25.60
N GLY A 272 38.02 69.70 24.68
CA GLY A 272 38.18 70.09 23.28
C GLY A 272 38.58 71.57 23.20
N THR A 273 39.73 71.84 22.59
CA THR A 273 40.35 73.18 22.51
C THR A 273 39.59 74.18 21.64
N GLY A 274 38.45 73.78 21.06
CA GLY A 274 37.58 74.66 20.25
C GLY A 274 38.21 75.21 18.98
N GLN A 275 39.40 74.73 18.57
CA GLN A 275 40.17 75.28 17.44
C GLN A 275 39.79 74.70 16.06
N LEU A 276 38.67 73.98 15.94
CA LEU A 276 38.11 73.67 14.62
C LEU A 276 37.34 74.89 14.11
N GLY A 277 37.61 75.30 12.88
CA GLY A 277 36.84 76.37 12.23
C GLY A 277 35.35 76.01 12.19
N TRP A 278 34.49 76.97 12.50
CA TRP A 278 33.04 76.75 12.45
C TRP A 278 32.62 76.30 11.03
N PRO A 279 31.88 75.20 10.87
CA PRO A 279 31.48 74.70 9.55
C PRO A 279 30.50 75.66 8.86
N VAL A 280 29.76 76.46 9.61
CA VAL A 280 28.85 77.52 9.15
C VAL A 280 28.65 78.55 10.26
N SER A 281 28.40 79.82 9.91
CA SER A 281 28.03 80.88 10.85
C SER A 281 26.50 80.98 10.95
N GLY A 282 25.93 80.64 12.11
CA GLY A 282 24.49 80.68 12.38
C GLY A 282 24.17 80.31 13.82
N GLU A 283 22.94 80.57 14.27
CA GLU A 283 22.49 80.21 15.63
C GLU A 283 22.34 78.69 15.78
N ILE A 284 22.82 78.13 16.88
CA ILE A 284 22.67 76.70 17.18
C ILE A 284 21.22 76.46 17.60
N THR A 285 20.42 75.86 16.73
CA THR A 285 19.02 75.51 17.01
C THR A 285 18.87 74.21 17.81
N SER A 286 19.95 73.43 17.95
CA SER A 286 19.97 72.17 18.71
C SER A 286 21.37 71.85 19.25
N PRO A 287 21.58 71.81 20.59
CA PRO A 287 22.84 71.35 21.17
C PRO A 287 22.98 69.81 21.10
N TYR A 288 24.21 69.34 21.29
CA TYR A 288 24.52 67.89 21.34
C TYR A 288 24.03 67.27 22.65
N GLY A 289 23.45 66.08 22.57
CA GLY A 289 22.96 65.30 23.70
C GLY A 289 21.81 64.36 23.33
N TYR A 290 21.46 63.45 24.24
CA TYR A 290 20.30 62.56 24.08
C TYR A 290 19.01 63.39 24.00
N ARG A 291 18.15 63.07 23.03
CA ARG A 291 16.83 63.69 22.90
C ARG A 291 15.78 62.63 23.14
N VAL A 292 14.89 62.92 24.11
CA VAL A 292 13.70 62.11 24.34
C VAL A 292 12.79 62.24 23.13
N HIS A 293 12.44 61.11 22.51
CA HIS A 293 11.52 61.13 21.39
C HIS A 293 10.12 61.61 21.83
N PRO A 294 9.53 62.66 21.22
CA PRO A 294 8.37 63.36 21.77
C PRO A 294 7.07 62.53 21.83
N ILE A 295 7.05 61.34 21.21
CA ILE A 295 5.89 60.43 21.22
C ILE A 295 6.13 59.20 22.12
N TRP A 296 7.38 58.77 22.27
CA TRP A 296 7.71 57.49 22.93
C TRP A 296 8.47 57.64 24.24
N GLY A 297 8.87 58.86 24.62
CA GLY A 297 9.29 59.17 25.99
C GLY A 297 10.62 58.56 26.44
N THR A 298 11.35 57.90 25.55
CA THR A 298 12.65 57.28 25.84
C THR A 298 13.80 58.13 25.29
N THR A 299 14.85 58.31 26.10
CA THR A 299 16.16 58.90 25.73
C THR A 299 17.03 57.94 24.94
#